data_AF-A0A374UZA0-F1
#
_entry.id   AF-A0A374UZA0-F1
#
_cell.length_a   1.000
_cell.length_b   1.000
_cell.length_c   1.000
_cell.angle_alpha   90.00
_cell.angle_beta   90.00
_cell.angle_gamma   90.00
#
_symmetry.space_group_name_H-M   'P 1'
#
loop_
_entity.id
_entity.type
_entity.pdbx_description
1 polymer ?
#
loop_
_entity_poly.entity_id
_entity_poly.type
_entity_poly.pdbx_seq_one_letter_code
_entity_poly.pdbx_strand_id
1 'polypeptide(L)' 'MIIHLPTGKKFHNRKEAKIYFGTAYYYRMEREKKDLMFTNNIQSATNEYEDTIKTPAKQDK' A
#
# COMPACT_ATOMS: atom_id res chain seq x y z
N MET A 1 7.66 -4.80 -5.21
CA MET A 1 6.77 -4.67 -6.37
C MET A 1 5.48 -4.02 -5.93
N ILE A 2 4.93 -3.15 -6.77
CA ILE A 2 3.74 -2.33 -6.54
C ILE A 2 2.78 -2.59 -7.70
N ILE A 3 1.51 -2.77 -7.41
CA ILE A 3 0.47 -3.00 -8.41
C ILE A 3 -0.56 -1.87 -8.28
N HIS A 4 -0.82 -1.18 -9.39
CA HIS A 4 -1.92 -0.24 -9.49
C HIS A 4 -3.19 -1.00 -9.83
N LEU A 5 -4.11 -1.11 -8.87
CA LEU A 5 -5.31 -1.94 -8.97
C LEU A 5 -6.25 -1.50 -10.11
N PRO A 6 -6.54 -0.21 -10.33
CA PRO A 6 -7.44 0.22 -11.39
C PRO A 6 -6.99 -0.16 -12.80
N THR A 7 -5.68 -0.21 -13.05
CA THR A 7 -5.13 -0.49 -14.39
C THR A 7 -4.40 -1.82 -14.48
N GLY A 8 -4.27 -2.57 -13.38
CA GLY A 8 -3.45 -3.78 -13.29
C GLY A 8 -1.95 -3.58 -13.54
N LYS A 9 -1.47 -2.33 -13.57
CA LYS A 9 -0.08 -2.02 -13.95
C LYS A 9 0.86 -2.38 -12.82
N LYS A 10 1.92 -3.13 -13.13
CA LYS A 10 2.90 -3.60 -12.16
C LYS A 10 4.17 -2.76 -12.29
N PHE A 11 4.73 -2.36 -11.15
CA PHE A 11 5.98 -1.64 -11.02
C PHE A 11 6.93 -2.45 -10.15
N HIS A 12 8.19 -2.56 -10.57
CA HIS A 12 9.15 -3.37 -9.82
C HIS A 12 9.54 -2.66 -8.51
N ASN A 13 9.67 -1.33 -8.56
CA ASN A 13 10.13 -0.49 -7.47
C ASN A 13 9.28 0.79 -7.32
N ARG A 14 9.43 1.48 -6.18
CA ARG A 14 8.76 2.77 -5.90
C ARG A 14 9.20 3.88 -6.86
N LYS A 15 10.44 3.84 -7.37
CA LYS A 15 10.99 4.86 -8.26
C LYS A 15 10.23 4.89 -9.59
N GLU A 16 10.01 3.73 -10.21
CA GLU A 16 9.21 3.57 -11.43
C GLU A 16 7.79 4.06 -11.25
N ALA A 17 7.15 3.68 -10.13
CA ALA A 17 5.80 4.14 -9.82
C ALA A 17 5.74 5.67 -9.67
N LYS A 18 6.70 6.28 -8.95
CA LYS A 18 6.77 7.75 -8.79
C LYS A 18 7.03 8.48 -10.11
N ILE A 19 7.85 7.93 -11.01
CA ILE A 19 8.08 8.52 -12.34
C ILE A 19 6.80 8.46 -13.18
N TYR A 20 6.06 7.36 -13.13
CA TYR A 20 4.84 7.18 -13.92
C TYR A 20 3.68 8.07 -13.45
N PHE A 21 3.44 8.11 -12.14
CA PHE A 21 2.33 8.86 -11.55
C PHE A 21 2.66 10.31 -11.23
N GLY A 22 3.94 10.63 -11.08
CA GLY A 22 4.40 11.84 -10.41
C GLY A 22 4.44 11.66 -8.90
N THR A 23 5.45 12.26 -8.27
CA THR A 23 5.71 12.12 -6.83
C THR A 23 4.52 12.54 -5.95
N ALA A 24 3.89 13.67 -6.24
CA ALA A 24 2.76 14.17 -5.46
C ALA A 24 1.53 13.25 -5.54
N TYR A 25 1.19 12.77 -6.75
CA TYR A 25 0.05 11.89 -6.97
C TYR A 25 0.28 10.50 -6.37
N TYR A 26 1.50 9.97 -6.49
CA TYR A 26 1.91 8.72 -5.85
C TYR A 26 1.69 8.76 -4.33
N TYR A 27 2.13 9.83 -3.65
CA TYR A 27 1.94 9.94 -2.20
C TYR A 27 0.47 10.07 -1.78
N ARG A 28 -0.37 10.69 -2.61
CA ARG A 28 -1.81 10.75 -2.35
C ARG A 28 -2.44 9.36 -2.37
N MET A 29 -2.15 8.57 -3.40
CA MET A 29 -2.63 7.19 -3.51
C MET A 29 -2.07 6.27 -2.41
N GLU A 30 -0.80 6.45 -2.03
CA GLU A 30 -0.17 5.68 -0.94
C GLU A 30 -0.84 5.96 0.41
N ARG A 31 -1.29 7.20 0.66
CA ARG A 31 -2.07 7.55 1.87
C ARG A 31 -3.48 6.97 1.84
N GLU A 32 -4.13 7.01 0.68
CA GLU A 32 -5.49 6.49 0.51
C GLU A 32 -5.54 4.96 0.60
N LYS A 33 -4.42 4.26 0.32
CA LYS A 33 -4.26 2.79 0.36
C LYS A 33 -5.31 1.98 -0.43
N LYS A 34 -6.10 2.63 -1.29
CA LYS A 34 -7.18 2.01 -2.07
C LYS A 34 -6.69 1.47 -3.41
N ASP A 35 -5.81 2.21 -4.09
CA ASP A 35 -5.47 1.95 -5.49
C ASP A 35 -4.09 1.30 -5.70
N LEU A 36 -3.27 1.23 -4.65
CA LEU A 36 -1.92 0.66 -4.70
C LEU A 36 -1.80 -0.55 -3.78
N MET A 37 -1.46 -1.70 -4.37
CA MET A 37 -1.15 -2.92 -3.64
C MET A 37 0.37 -3.17 -3.65
N PHE A 38 0.95 -3.31 -2.47
CA PHE A 38 2.38 -3.59 -2.31
C PHE A 38 2.58 -5.08 -2.08
N THR A 39 3.28 -5.77 -2.99
CA THR A 39 3.43 -7.22 -2.92
C THR A 39 4.71 -7.69 -2.23
N ASN A 40 5.72 -6.82 -2.07
CA ASN A 40 6.86 -7.10 -1.21
C ASN A 40 6.76 -6.23 0.03
N ASN A 41 6.32 -6.86 1.12
CA ASN A 41 6.45 -6.32 2.48
C ASN A 41 7.91 -6.53 2.95
N ILE A 42 8.86 -5.84 2.32
CA ILE A 42 10.05 -5.48 3.09
C ILE A 42 9.65 -4.18 3.78
N GLN A 43 9.05 -4.36 4.95
CA GLN A 43 8.78 -3.34 5.96
C GLN A 43 9.94 -2.36 5.96
N SER A 44 9.78 -1.24 5.23
CA SER A 44 10.75 -0.17 5.28
C SER A 44 10.67 0.36 6.69
N ALA A 45 11.73 0.11 7.47
CA ALA A 45 11.90 0.58 8.82
C ALA A 45 11.50 2.06 8.92
N THR A 46 10.32 2.32 9.49
CA THR A 46 9.85 3.57 10.13
C THR A 46 8.38 3.38 10.49
N ASN A 47 8.18 2.87 11.70
CA ASN A 47 7.11 3.08 12.68
C ASN A 47 5.77 3.73 12.24
N GLU A 48 4.71 3.06 12.70
CA GLU A 48 3.39 3.58 13.12
C GLU A 48 2.40 4.03 12.03
N TYR A 49 1.60 3.06 11.55
CA TYR A 49 0.13 3.19 11.41
C TYR A 49 -0.46 1.81 11.05
N GLU A 50 -0.45 0.88 12.00
CA GLU A 50 -1.48 -0.17 12.01
C GLU A 50 -2.68 0.40 12.76
N ASP A 51 -3.51 1.13 12.03
CA ASP A 51 -4.85 1.45 12.50
C ASP A 51 -5.65 0.15 12.59
N THR A 52 -5.98 -0.15 13.84
CA THR A 52 -6.78 -1.24 14.37
C THR A 52 -7.79 -1.87 13.40
N ILE A 53 -7.51 -3.09 12.92
CA ILE A 53 -8.56 -4.08 12.68
C ILE A 53 -8.43 -5.15 13.75
N LYS A 54 -8.95 -4.85 14.94
CA LYS A 54 -9.28 -5.87 15.94
C LYS A 54 -10.40 -6.72 15.36
N THR A 55 -10.05 -7.90 14.89
CA THR A 55 -10.98 -9.01 14.66
C THR A 55 -11.77 -9.24 15.96
N PRO A 56 -13.12 -9.24 15.96
CA PRO A 56 -13.84 -9.70 17.12
C PRO A 56 -13.67 -11.22 17.18
N ALA A 57 -12.79 -11.70 18.06
CA ALA A 57 -12.81 -13.08 18.48
C ALA A 57 -14.17 -13.33 19.14
N LYS A 58 -15.05 -14.03 18.43
CA LYS A 58 -16.26 -14.62 19.01
C LYS A 58 -15.77 -15.59 20.10
N GLN A 59 -15.95 -15.20 21.36
CA GLN A 59 -15.87 -16.13 22.48
C GLN A 59 -17.10 -17.02 22.36
N ASP A 60 -16.87 -18.24 21.89
CA ASP A 60 -17.83 -19.33 22.03
C ASP A 60 -17.93 -19.72 23.52
N LYS A 61 -19.09 -20.25 23.86
CA LYS A 61 -19.79 -20.13 25.15
C LYS A 61 -19.18 -20.90 26.31
#